data_AF-A0A969KKP9-F1
#
_entry.id   AF-A0A969KKP9-F1
#
_cell.length_a   1.000
_cell.length_b   1.000
_cell.length_c   1.000
_cell.angle_alpha   90.00
_cell.angle_beta   90.00
_cell.angle_gamma   90.00
#
_symmetry.space_group_name_H-M   'P 1'
#
loop_
_entity.id
_entity.type
_entity.pdbx_description
1 polymer ?
#
loop_
_entity_poly.entity_id
_entity_poly.type
_entity_poly.pdbx_seq_one_letter_code
_entity_poly.pdbx_strand_id
1 'polypeptide(L)'
;MLLAIALYHLLQFIKQEKYHSIVVITIALAISETPYYRIYEQNSTYFPKDNLEQDGFAVRSIAAKYPDIKTYKVLLKVEYIEHIDQVNFYIKTLEKYKNFQIKIIDNFENIKIGDLIICSQEAILSELEMNYKIEIIDTFERSKFLRVIEEK
;
A
#
# COMPACT_ATOMS: atom_id res chain seq x y z
N MET A 1 -18.16 4.89 -30.39
CA MET A 1 -18.80 6.07 -31.03
C MET A 1 -19.09 7.18 -30.01
N LEU A 2 -19.82 6.92 -28.91
CA LEU A 2 -20.11 7.91 -27.86
C LEU A 2 -18.86 8.53 -27.21
N LEU A 3 -17.82 7.73 -26.96
CA LEU A 3 -16.54 8.20 -26.40
C LEU A 3 -15.81 9.20 -27.30
N ALA A 4 -15.86 9.00 -28.62
CA ALA A 4 -15.22 9.90 -29.58
C ALA A 4 -15.97 11.24 -29.69
N ILE A 5 -17.30 11.20 -29.58
CA ILE A 5 -18.15 12.40 -29.55
C ILE A 5 -17.92 13.19 -28.26
N ALA A 6 -17.87 12.50 -27.11
CA ALA A 6 -17.56 13.13 -25.83
C ALA A 6 -16.15 13.75 -25.82
N LEU A 7 -15.15 13.07 -26.38
CA LEU A 7 -13.79 13.58 -26.50
C LEU A 7 -13.72 14.79 -27.45
N TYR A 8 -14.44 14.77 -28.57
CA TYR A 8 -14.52 15.89 -29.50
C TYR A 8 -15.13 17.14 -28.83
N HIS A 9 -16.23 17.00 -28.10
CA HIS A 9 -16.85 18.13 -27.40
C HIS A 9 -15.99 18.65 -26.24
N LEU A 10 -15.29 17.76 -25.52
CA LEU A 10 -14.33 18.15 -24.48
C LEU A 10 -13.18 18.98 -25.07
N LEU A 11 -12.62 18.56 -26.21
CA LEU A 11 -11.55 19.28 -26.91
C LEU A 11 -12.01 20.65 -27.44
N GLN A 12 -13.24 20.74 -27.95
CA GLN A 12 -13.84 22.03 -28.35
C GLN A 12 -14.06 22.96 -27.15
N PHE A 13 -14.44 22.42 -26.00
CA PHE A 13 -14.62 23.17 -24.75
C PHE A 13 -13.28 23.69 -24.20
N ILE A 14 -12.20 22.89 -24.24
CA ILE A 14 -10.84 23.27 -23.83
C ILE A 14 -10.27 24.41 -24.69
N LYS A 15 -10.62 24.43 -25.98
CA LYS A 15 -10.16 25.43 -26.95
C LYS A 15 -10.75 26.82 -26.69
N GLN A 16 -11.85 26.94 -25.94
CA GLN A 16 -12.35 28.22 -25.47
C GLN A 16 -11.54 28.64 -24.23
N GLU A 17 -10.60 29.57 -24.41
CA GLU A 17 -9.58 30.03 -23.44
C GLU A 17 -10.08 30.44 -22.04
N LYS A 18 -11.41 30.55 -21.83
CA LYS A 18 -12.03 30.89 -20.54
C LYS A 18 -12.03 29.77 -19.49
N TYR A 19 -11.90 28.51 -19.90
CA TYR A 19 -12.07 27.37 -18.98
C TYR A 19 -10.87 26.44 -18.92
N HIS A 20 -9.73 26.83 -19.48
CA HIS A 20 -8.52 26.01 -19.53
C HIS A 20 -8.11 25.51 -18.13
N SER A 21 -8.15 26.41 -17.13
CA SER A 21 -7.86 26.06 -15.74
C SER A 21 -8.87 25.08 -15.16
N ILE A 22 -10.17 25.24 -15.44
CA ILE A 22 -11.20 24.33 -14.92
C ILE A 22 -11.08 22.96 -15.56
N VAL A 23 -10.84 22.86 -16.87
CA VAL A 23 -10.68 21.56 -17.53
C VAL A 23 -9.39 20.87 -17.11
N VAL A 24 -8.29 21.61 -16.95
CA VAL A 24 -7.05 21.05 -16.39
C VAL A 24 -7.27 20.56 -14.96
N ILE A 25 -8.00 21.31 -14.12
CA ILE A 25 -8.36 20.89 -12.77
C ILE A 25 -9.28 19.67 -12.80
N THR A 26 -10.30 19.61 -13.65
CA THR A 26 -11.22 18.48 -13.77
C THR A 26 -10.53 17.24 -14.32
N ILE A 27 -9.63 17.37 -15.30
CA ILE A 27 -8.81 16.27 -15.80
C ILE A 27 -7.83 15.81 -14.73
N ALA A 28 -7.18 16.73 -14.01
CA ALA A 28 -6.31 16.40 -12.89
C ALA A 28 -7.09 15.70 -11.76
N LEU A 29 -8.32 16.14 -11.46
CA LEU A 29 -9.20 15.51 -10.48
C LEU A 29 -9.65 14.12 -10.95
N ALA A 30 -10.08 13.98 -12.21
CA ALA A 30 -10.48 12.69 -12.78
C ALA A 30 -9.31 11.69 -12.81
N ILE A 31 -8.10 12.14 -13.16
CA ILE A 31 -6.85 11.37 -13.08
C ILE A 31 -6.42 11.17 -11.63
N SER A 32 -6.80 12.00 -10.66
CA SER A 32 -6.47 11.78 -9.25
C SER A 32 -7.38 10.72 -8.59
N GLU A 33 -8.62 10.57 -9.07
CA GLU A 33 -9.60 9.67 -8.47
C GLU A 33 -9.55 8.24 -9.04
N THR A 34 -9.10 8.03 -10.28
CA THR A 34 -9.26 6.74 -10.99
C THR A 34 -8.05 5.79 -11.14
N PRO A 35 -6.76 6.16 -11.00
CA PRO A 35 -5.67 5.26 -11.38
C PRO A 35 -5.24 4.32 -10.25
N TYR A 36 -5.16 4.81 -9.01
CA TYR A 36 -4.58 4.03 -7.90
C TYR A 36 -5.34 2.73 -7.63
N TYR A 37 -6.67 2.80 -7.58
CA TYR A 37 -7.51 1.62 -7.34
C TYR A 37 -7.49 0.64 -8.52
N ARG A 38 -7.47 1.13 -9.77
CA ARG A 38 -7.38 0.27 -10.96
C ARG A 38 -6.01 -0.42 -11.07
N ILE A 39 -4.93 0.29 -10.77
CA ILE A 39 -3.58 -0.29 -10.72
C ILE A 39 -3.51 -1.34 -9.60
N TYR A 40 -4.10 -1.06 -8.44
CA TYR A 40 -4.23 -2.03 -7.36
C TYR A 40 -4.99 -3.30 -7.80
N GLU A 41 -6.15 -3.15 -8.45
CA GLU A 41 -6.92 -4.30 -8.94
C GLU A 41 -6.15 -5.11 -9.97
N GLN A 42 -5.49 -4.45 -10.93
CA GLN A 42 -4.65 -5.11 -11.95
C GLN A 42 -3.46 -5.86 -11.34
N ASN A 43 -2.88 -5.34 -10.27
CA ASN A 43 -1.72 -5.93 -9.60
C ASN A 43 -2.08 -6.84 -8.42
N SER A 44 -3.37 -7.02 -8.12
CA SER A 44 -3.82 -7.80 -6.96
C SER A 44 -3.37 -9.27 -7.00
N THR A 45 -3.23 -9.83 -8.21
CA THR A 45 -2.74 -11.20 -8.45
C THR A 45 -1.32 -11.26 -8.98
N TYR A 46 -0.68 -10.11 -9.20
CA TYR A 46 0.71 -10.07 -9.66
C TYR A 46 1.63 -10.58 -8.55
N PHE A 47 2.70 -11.25 -8.93
CA PHE A 47 3.72 -11.74 -7.99
C PHE A 47 5.06 -11.07 -8.34
N PRO A 48 5.67 -10.33 -7.41
CA PRO A 48 6.91 -9.62 -7.69
C PRO A 48 8.11 -10.57 -7.82
N LYS A 49 8.93 -10.34 -8.84
CA LYS A 49 10.23 -11.02 -8.99
C LYS A 49 11.37 -10.27 -8.31
N ASP A 50 11.19 -8.97 -8.08
CA ASP A 50 12.16 -8.10 -7.43
C ASP A 50 11.93 -8.08 -5.91
N ASN A 51 13.02 -7.96 -5.15
CA ASN A 51 13.00 -7.75 -3.71
C ASN A 51 12.37 -6.39 -3.36
N LEU A 52 12.56 -5.37 -4.21
CA LEU A 52 12.02 -4.02 -4.00
C LEU A 52 10.49 -4.00 -3.93
N GLU A 53 9.82 -5.01 -4.50
CA GLU A 53 8.37 -5.02 -4.62
C GLU A 53 7.66 -5.91 -3.57
N GLN A 54 8.41 -6.59 -2.71
CA GLN A 54 7.89 -7.62 -1.80
C GLN A 54 7.04 -7.04 -0.68
N ASP A 55 7.42 -5.89 -0.13
CA ASP A 55 6.69 -5.26 0.99
C ASP A 55 5.29 -4.81 0.54
N GLY A 56 5.20 -4.18 -0.63
CA GLY A 56 3.92 -3.84 -1.23
C GLY A 56 3.06 -5.06 -1.56
N PHE A 57 3.68 -6.17 -1.97
CA PHE A 57 2.99 -7.45 -2.17
C PHE A 57 2.44 -8.03 -0.87
N ALA A 58 3.21 -8.00 0.22
CA ALA A 58 2.75 -8.49 1.52
C ALA A 58 1.53 -7.70 2.02
N VAL A 59 1.57 -6.37 1.89
CA VAL A 59 0.45 -5.48 2.27
C VAL A 59 -0.83 -5.84 1.52
N ARG A 60 -0.78 -6.00 0.19
CA ARG A 60 -1.97 -6.38 -0.59
C ARG A 60 -2.44 -7.80 -0.30
N SER A 61 -1.52 -8.74 -0.09
CA SER A 61 -1.84 -10.15 0.15
C SER A 61 -2.57 -10.33 1.48
N ILE A 62 -2.14 -9.62 2.52
CA ILE A 62 -2.80 -9.62 3.84
C ILE A 62 -4.17 -8.97 3.75
N ALA A 63 -4.29 -7.81 3.09
CA ALA A 63 -5.57 -7.14 2.93
C ALA A 63 -6.59 -7.99 2.14
N ALA A 64 -6.13 -8.80 1.19
CA ALA A 64 -6.96 -9.72 0.43
C ALA A 64 -7.36 -10.98 1.23
N LYS A 65 -6.42 -11.57 1.98
CA LYS A 65 -6.64 -12.82 2.74
C LYS A 65 -7.37 -12.59 4.07
N TYR A 66 -7.12 -11.46 4.72
CA TYR A 66 -7.65 -11.09 6.03
C TYR A 66 -8.41 -9.75 5.95
N PRO A 67 -9.52 -9.69 5.23
CA PRO A 67 -10.24 -8.44 5.01
C PRO A 67 -10.77 -7.81 6.30
N ASP A 68 -10.96 -8.59 7.36
CA ASP A 68 -11.44 -8.12 8.67
C ASP A 68 -10.33 -7.49 9.53
N ILE A 69 -9.06 -7.79 9.23
CA ILE A 69 -7.91 -7.22 9.94
C ILE A 69 -7.54 -5.89 9.29
N LYS A 70 -8.23 -4.83 9.72
CA LYS A 70 -8.05 -3.48 9.17
C LYS A 70 -6.85 -2.72 9.71
N THR A 71 -6.31 -3.13 10.85
CA THR A 71 -5.24 -2.40 11.55
C THR A 71 -4.03 -3.29 11.74
N TYR A 72 -2.90 -2.88 11.17
CA TYR A 72 -1.61 -3.54 11.33
C TYR A 72 -0.47 -2.57 10.99
N LYS A 73 0.76 -2.96 11.29
CA LYS A 73 1.97 -2.18 11.04
C LYS A 73 2.85 -2.88 10.01
N VAL A 74 3.61 -2.12 9.26
CA VAL A 74 4.66 -2.62 8.36
C VAL A 74 5.99 -2.19 8.95
N LEU A 75 6.78 -3.16 9.42
CA LEU A 75 8.08 -2.90 10.00
C LEU A 75 9.15 -2.89 8.90
N LEU A 76 9.70 -1.70 8.67
CA LEU A 76 10.62 -1.38 7.59
C LEU A 76 11.74 -0.51 8.13
N LYS A 77 12.93 -1.09 8.36
CA LYS A 77 14.17 -0.32 8.50
C LYS A 77 14.82 -0.27 7.13
N VAL A 78 14.49 0.73 6.32
CA VAL A 78 14.96 0.76 4.92
C VAL A 78 16.17 1.65 4.74
N GLU A 79 17.12 1.16 3.94
CA GLU A 79 18.28 1.87 3.42
C GLU A 79 17.96 2.67 2.12
N TYR A 80 16.86 2.32 1.43
CA TYR A 80 16.41 2.86 0.12
C TYR A 80 14.97 3.38 0.18
N ILE A 81 14.72 4.57 -0.37
CA ILE A 81 13.43 5.27 -0.26
C ILE A 81 12.31 4.59 -1.07
N GLU A 82 12.66 3.83 -2.10
CA GLU A 82 11.73 3.24 -3.06
C GLU A 82 10.80 2.19 -2.44
N HIS A 83 11.26 1.43 -1.43
CA HIS A 83 10.41 0.50 -0.70
C HIS A 83 9.29 1.23 0.07
N ILE A 84 9.63 2.39 0.65
CA ILE A 84 8.68 3.21 1.42
C ILE A 84 7.61 3.75 0.48
N ASP A 85 7.99 4.23 -0.70
CA ASP A 85 7.04 4.75 -1.69
C ASP A 85 6.08 3.67 -2.20
N GLN A 86 6.60 2.48 -2.46
CA GLN A 86 5.78 1.36 -2.90
C GLN A 86 4.78 0.92 -1.83
N VAL A 87 5.21 0.79 -0.58
CA VAL A 87 4.31 0.42 0.53
C VAL A 87 3.28 1.51 0.77
N ASN A 88 3.69 2.77 0.74
CA ASN A 88 2.78 3.92 0.86
C ASN A 88 1.72 3.95 -0.23
N PHE A 89 2.05 3.55 -1.47
CA PHE A 89 1.07 3.42 -2.55
C PHE A 89 -0.08 2.46 -2.14
N TYR A 90 0.26 1.28 -1.61
CA TYR A 90 -0.73 0.29 -1.21
C TYR A 90 -1.51 0.72 0.03
N ILE A 91 -0.82 1.27 1.04
CA ILE A 91 -1.45 1.78 2.27
C ILE A 91 -2.51 2.83 1.92
N LYS A 92 -2.12 3.89 1.18
CA LYS A 92 -3.05 4.97 0.81
C LYS A 92 -4.25 4.45 0.03
N THR A 93 -4.05 3.46 -0.82
CA THR A 93 -5.14 2.83 -1.58
C THR A 93 -6.09 2.07 -0.65
N LEU A 94 -5.57 1.27 0.27
CA LEU A 94 -6.38 0.50 1.22
C LEU A 94 -7.09 1.39 2.24
N GLU A 95 -6.46 2.47 2.70
CA GLU A 95 -7.08 3.48 3.57
C GLU A 95 -8.25 4.15 2.86
N LYS A 96 -8.03 4.67 1.63
CA LYS A 96 -9.05 5.40 0.88
C LYS A 96 -10.25 4.55 0.48
N TYR A 97 -10.02 3.30 0.05
CA TYR A 97 -11.06 2.49 -0.60
C TYR A 97 -11.56 1.32 0.24
N LYS A 98 -10.84 0.92 1.29
CA LYS A 98 -11.15 -0.28 2.09
C LYS A 98 -11.12 -0.03 3.60
N ASN A 99 -10.95 1.23 4.04
CA ASN A 99 -10.94 1.66 5.44
C ASN A 99 -9.92 0.91 6.31
N PHE A 100 -8.77 0.56 5.75
CA PHE A 100 -7.64 0.06 6.55
C PHE A 100 -6.99 1.21 7.32
N GLN A 101 -6.23 0.88 8.36
CA GLN A 101 -5.40 1.80 9.15
C GLN A 101 -4.02 1.15 9.31
N ILE A 102 -3.15 1.40 8.34
CA ILE A 102 -1.85 0.72 8.27
C ILE A 102 -0.76 1.75 8.52
N LYS A 103 0.20 1.43 9.38
CA LYS A 103 1.32 2.32 9.68
C LYS A 103 2.65 1.69 9.32
N ILE A 104 3.50 2.44 8.64
CA ILE A 104 4.91 2.09 8.53
C ILE A 104 5.60 2.47 9.84
N ILE A 105 6.40 1.56 10.38
CA ILE A 105 7.28 1.81 11.52
C ILE A 105 8.71 1.39 11.15
N ASP A 106 9.69 2.10 11.69
CA ASP A 106 11.12 1.90 11.45
C ASP A 106 11.90 1.62 12.75
N ASN A 107 11.25 1.74 13.90
CA ASN A 107 11.86 1.53 15.21
C ASN A 107 11.01 0.57 16.05
N PHE A 108 11.68 -0.33 16.77
CA PHE A 108 11.09 -1.27 17.72
C PHE A 108 10.39 -0.58 18.89
N GLU A 109 10.81 0.62 19.29
CA GLU A 109 10.13 1.40 20.34
C GLU A 109 8.66 1.71 20.02
N ASN A 110 8.28 1.66 18.74
CA ASN A 110 6.90 1.87 18.28
C ASN A 110 6.05 0.60 18.29
N ILE A 111 6.62 -0.53 18.70
CA ILE A 111 5.95 -1.83 18.81
C ILE A 111 5.38 -2.00 20.21
N LYS A 112 4.17 -2.56 20.27
CA LYS A 112 3.44 -2.87 21.50
C LYS A 112 2.96 -4.30 21.45
N ILE A 113 2.76 -4.87 22.64
CA ILE A 113 2.10 -6.17 22.80
C ILE A 113 0.72 -6.15 22.13
N GLY A 114 0.41 -7.20 21.38
CA GLY A 114 -0.81 -7.36 20.60
C GLY A 114 -0.75 -6.76 19.19
N ASP A 115 0.30 -6.01 18.84
CA ASP A 115 0.45 -5.47 17.49
C ASP A 115 0.53 -6.60 16.45
N LEU A 116 -0.13 -6.35 15.32
CA LEU A 116 -0.02 -7.13 14.10
C LEU A 116 0.98 -6.45 13.18
N ILE A 117 1.99 -7.18 12.73
CA ILE A 117 3.14 -6.64 12.02
C ILE A 117 3.42 -7.45 10.76
N ILE A 118 3.71 -6.76 9.66
CA ILE A 118 4.34 -7.31 8.47
C ILE A 118 5.84 -7.08 8.59
N CYS A 119 6.65 -8.12 8.40
CA CYS A 119 8.10 -7.99 8.31
C CYS A 119 8.62 -8.86 7.15
N SER A 120 9.32 -8.24 6.19
CA SER A 120 9.86 -8.92 5.00
C SER A 120 11.38 -9.02 4.98
N GLN A 121 12.05 -8.38 5.94
CA GLN A 121 13.50 -8.30 6.04
C GLN A 121 13.99 -9.29 7.11
N GLU A 122 14.70 -10.34 6.70
CA GLU A 122 15.14 -11.43 7.58
C GLU A 122 16.00 -10.96 8.76
N ALA A 123 16.89 -9.99 8.53
CA ALA A 123 17.71 -9.39 9.57
C ALA A 123 16.85 -8.69 10.65
N ILE A 124 15.81 -7.96 10.24
CA ILE A 124 14.89 -7.28 11.15
C ILE A 124 14.03 -8.28 11.89
N LEU A 125 13.56 -9.31 11.21
CA LEU A 125 12.80 -10.38 11.84
C LEU A 125 13.61 -11.06 12.95
N SER A 126 14.90 -11.35 12.68
CA SER A 126 15.80 -11.93 13.68
C SER A 126 15.95 -11.00 14.89
N GLU A 127 16.13 -9.70 14.67
CA GLU A 127 16.20 -8.69 15.74
C GLU A 127 14.87 -8.59 16.52
N LEU A 128 13.72 -8.69 15.82
CA LEU A 128 12.40 -8.71 16.45
C LEU A 128 12.23 -9.95 17.35
N GLU A 129 12.65 -11.13 16.88
CA GLU A 129 12.61 -12.38 17.65
C GLU A 129 13.55 -12.36 18.87
N MET A 130 14.60 -11.55 18.86
CA MET A 130 15.48 -11.36 20.03
C MET A 130 14.81 -10.51 21.12
N ASN A 131 14.08 -9.46 20.74
CA ASN A 131 13.50 -8.50 21.68
C ASN A 131 12.06 -8.86 22.11
N TYR A 132 11.35 -9.64 21.30
CA TYR A 132 9.95 -9.97 21.52
C TYR A 132 9.70 -11.47 21.33
N LYS A 133 8.67 -11.98 21.99
CA LYS A 133 8.03 -13.24 21.61
C LYS A 133 6.95 -12.93 20.59
N ILE A 134 7.02 -13.62 19.46
CA ILE A 134 6.12 -13.42 18.33
C ILE A 134 5.36 -14.71 18.00
N GLU A 135 4.14 -14.55 17.50
CA GLU A 135 3.33 -15.60 16.89
C GLU A 135 3.26 -15.33 15.39
N ILE A 136 3.64 -16.31 14.57
CA ILE A 136 3.50 -16.20 13.11
C ILE A 136 2.07 -16.57 12.74
N ILE A 137 1.30 -15.60 12.24
CA ILE A 137 -0.07 -15.81 11.76
C ILE A 137 -0.03 -16.41 10.36
N ASP A 138 0.86 -15.89 9.51
CA ASP A 138 0.96 -16.32 8.13
C ASP A 138 2.33 -16.01 7.51
N THR A 139 2.65 -16.67 6.42
CA THR A 139 3.88 -16.46 5.66
C THR A 139 3.57 -16.25 4.18
N PHE A 140 4.08 -15.16 3.63
CA PHE A 140 3.95 -14.76 2.23
C PHE A 140 5.34 -14.66 1.64
N GLU A 141 5.85 -15.76 1.09
CA GLU A 141 7.20 -15.84 0.53
C GLU A 141 8.28 -15.44 1.55
N ARG A 142 8.86 -14.24 1.39
CA ARG A 142 9.88 -13.68 2.28
C ARG A 142 9.29 -12.79 3.38
N SER A 143 7.98 -12.57 3.36
CA SER A 143 7.27 -11.72 4.31
C SER A 143 6.54 -12.56 5.33
N LYS A 144 6.61 -12.19 6.60
CA LYS A 144 5.84 -12.81 7.68
C LYS A 144 4.80 -11.83 8.18
N PHE A 145 3.59 -12.33 8.40
CA PHE A 145 2.56 -11.64 9.15
C PHE A 145 2.51 -12.23 10.55
N LEU A 146 2.76 -11.41 11.55
CA LEU A 146 3.01 -11.86 12.90
C LEU A 146 2.29 -11.00 13.93
N ARG A 147 2.11 -11.57 15.12
CA ARG A 147 1.59 -10.89 16.31
C ARG A 147 2.65 -10.85 17.39
N VAL A 148 2.79 -9.70 18.05
CA VAL A 148 3.65 -9.55 19.23
C VAL A 148 2.91 -10.03 20.47
N ILE A 149 3.49 -10.98 21.19
CA ILE A 149 2.85 -11.63 22.35
C ILE A 149 3.35 -11.05 23.67
N GLU A 150 4.67 -10.87 23.81
CA GLU A 150 5.31 -10.30 25.01
C GLU A 150 6.69 -9.73 24.65
N GLU A 151 7.15 -8.77 25.45
CA GLU A 151 8.54 -8.29 25.46
C GLU A 151 9.44 -9.27 26.23
N LYS A 152 10.70 -9.41 25.81
CA LYS A 152 11.69 -10.28 26.44
C LYS A 152 12.65 -9.53 27.36
#